data_AF-A0A3G2I8F0-F1
#
_entry.id   AF-A0A3G2I8F0-F1
#
_cell.length_a   1.000
_cell.length_b   1.000
_cell.length_c   1.000
_cell.angle_alpha   90.00
_cell.angle_beta   90.00
_cell.angle_gamma   90.00
#
_symmetry.space_group_name_H-M   'P 1'
#
loop_
_entity.id
_entity.type
_entity.pdbx_description
1 polymer ?
#
loop_
_entity_poly.entity_id
_entity_poly.type
_entity_poly.pdbx_seq_one_letter_code
_entity_poly.pdbx_strand_id
1 'polypeptide(L)'
;MMLKHTFPQKIDAYCHTVRVYTSTCDYALSATIRDASRELARLVSHDYRHNPPTQCYQVFSASGRGYWIIGISAEAKDALQTRFSVLSQSQRLIDRHHCTDNIALIIEYELNKMPVRNITGI
;
A
#
# COMPACT_ATOMS: atom_id res chain seq x y z
N MET A 1 23.62 8.46 -1.56
CA MET A 1 22.59 8.18 -2.57
C MET A 1 21.25 8.64 -2.01
N MET A 2 20.69 9.74 -2.53
CA MET A 2 19.46 10.34 -2.01
C MET A 2 18.24 9.48 -2.38
N LEU A 3 17.49 9.03 -1.38
CA LEU A 3 16.16 8.44 -1.55
C LEU A 3 15.25 9.49 -2.22
N LYS A 4 14.85 9.23 -3.46
CA LYS A 4 13.89 10.07 -4.18
C LYS A 4 12.49 9.80 -3.61
N HIS A 5 12.04 10.77 -2.82
CA HIS A 5 10.66 11.11 -2.47
C HIS A 5 9.58 10.02 -2.60
N THR A 6 9.13 9.54 -1.44
CA THR A 6 7.82 8.92 -1.26
C THR A 6 6.74 10.00 -1.38
N PHE A 7 6.04 10.04 -2.50
CA PHE A 7 4.86 10.88 -2.64
C PHE A 7 3.62 10.00 -2.46
N PRO A 8 2.79 10.22 -1.42
CA PRO A 8 1.46 9.64 -1.39
C PRO A 8 0.68 10.19 -2.58
N GLN A 9 0.24 9.31 -3.47
CA GLN A 9 -0.63 9.67 -4.58
C GLN A 9 -2.00 9.08 -4.31
N LYS A 10 -2.96 9.97 -4.10
CA LYS A 10 -4.38 9.63 -4.06
C LYS A 10 -4.83 9.44 -5.51
N ILE A 11 -5.16 8.21 -5.86
CA ILE A 11 -5.65 7.89 -7.21
C ILE A 11 -7.15 8.21 -7.29
N ASP A 12 -7.88 8.00 -6.19
CA ASP A 12 -9.27 8.42 -5.98
C ASP A 12 -9.65 8.43 -4.48
N ALA A 13 -10.93 8.60 -4.16
CA ALA A 13 -11.43 8.64 -2.78
C ALA A 13 -11.16 7.36 -1.96
N TYR A 14 -10.96 6.21 -2.62
CA TYR A 14 -10.94 4.88 -2.01
C TYR A 14 -9.70 4.06 -2.38
N CYS A 15 -8.67 4.69 -2.95
CA CYS A 15 -7.43 4.07 -3.37
C CYS A 15 -6.24 4.99 -3.05
N HIS A 16 -5.49 4.60 -2.03
CA HIS A 16 -4.30 5.32 -1.57
C HIS A 16 -3.06 4.51 -1.86
N THR A 17 -2.05 5.16 -2.43
CA THR A 17 -0.82 4.49 -2.85
C THR A 17 0.42 5.26 -2.44
N VAL A 18 1.47 4.51 -2.18
CA VAL A 18 2.83 5.01 -1.97
C VAL A 18 3.72 4.35 -3.02
N ARG A 19 4.43 5.18 -3.79
CA ARG A 19 5.43 4.71 -4.75
C ARG A 19 6.78 4.60 -4.07
N VAL A 20 7.43 3.46 -4.25
CA VAL A 20 8.72 3.12 -3.66
C VAL A 20 9.75 2.92 -4.77
N TYR A 21 10.73 3.82 -4.83
CA TYR A 21 11.87 3.75 -5.75
C TYR A 21 13.08 3.24 -4.97
N THR A 22 13.30 1.92 -4.99
CA THR A 22 14.37 1.27 -4.22
C THR A 22 15.47 0.73 -5.14
N SER A 23 16.71 0.89 -4.71
CA SER A 23 17.92 0.42 -5.37
C SER A 23 18.58 -0.77 -4.65
N THR A 24 17.81 -1.79 -4.27
CA THR A 24 18.29 -3.15 -3.88
C THR A 24 18.72 -3.46 -2.43
N CYS A 25 18.58 -2.57 -1.43
CA CYS A 25 18.87 -2.94 -0.02
C CYS A 25 17.63 -3.33 0.80
N ASP A 26 17.59 -4.55 1.35
CA ASP A 26 16.47 -5.11 2.15
C ASP A 26 16.13 -4.29 3.41
N TYR A 27 17.14 -3.72 4.07
CA TYR A 27 16.94 -2.85 5.24
C TYR A 27 16.20 -1.56 4.87
N ALA A 28 16.54 -0.96 3.72
CA ALA A 28 15.85 0.22 3.22
C ALA A 28 14.41 -0.12 2.80
N LEU A 29 14.18 -1.31 2.26
CA LEU A 29 12.84 -1.78 1.91
C LEU A 29 11.96 -1.97 3.14
N SER A 30 12.46 -2.64 4.19
CA SER A 30 11.73 -2.86 5.44
C SER A 30 11.34 -1.54 6.13
N ALA A 31 12.28 -0.59 6.19
CA ALA A 31 12.00 0.75 6.72
C ALA A 31 10.94 1.48 5.87
N THR A 32 11.05 1.40 4.54
CA THR A 32 10.07 2.02 3.64
C THR A 32 8.67 1.42 3.78
N ILE A 33 8.57 0.10 3.89
CA ILE A 33 7.29 -0.59 4.14
C ILE A 33 6.67 -0.09 5.44
N ARG A 34 7.46 -0.01 6.52
CA ARG A 34 6.98 0.48 7.81
C ARG A 34 6.45 1.91 7.73
N ASP A 35 7.19 2.81 7.11
CA ASP A 35 6.78 4.22 6.99
C ASP A 35 5.53 4.37 6.13
N ALA A 36 5.45 3.66 5.01
CA ALA A 36 4.27 3.66 4.17
C ALA A 36 3.05 3.03 4.87
N SER A 37 3.26 1.98 5.67
CA SER A 37 2.18 1.32 6.42
C SER A 37 1.54 2.29 7.42
N ARG A 38 2.37 3.11 8.10
CA ARG A 38 1.89 4.16 9.01
C ARG A 38 1.10 5.24 8.28
N GLU A 39 1.58 5.70 7.14
CA GLU A 39 0.89 6.73 6.37
C GLU A 39 -0.45 6.23 5.79
N LEU A 40 -0.47 5.02 5.21
CA LEU A 40 -1.69 4.39 4.72
C LEU A 40 -2.71 4.15 5.85
N ALA A 41 -2.24 3.72 7.03
CA ALA A 41 -3.10 3.55 8.20
C ALA A 41 -3.74 4.87 8.66
N ARG A 42 -2.97 5.96 8.62
CA ARG A 42 -3.47 7.31 8.92
C ARG A 42 -4.56 7.73 7.93
N LEU A 43 -4.37 7.46 6.63
CA LEU A 43 -5.35 7.77 5.58
C LEU A 43 -6.65 6.96 5.76
N VAL A 44 -6.56 5.65 5.99
CA VAL A 44 -7.75 4.81 6.24
C VAL A 44 -8.48 5.24 7.51
N SER A 45 -7.73 5.51 8.58
CA SER A 45 -8.31 6.00 9.84
C SER A 45 -9.02 7.35 9.65
N HIS A 46 -8.47 8.21 8.81
CA HIS A 46 -9.10 9.48 8.46
C HIS A 46 -10.38 9.25 7.65
N ASP A 47 -10.34 8.39 6.62
CA ASP A 47 -11.51 8.08 5.80
C ASP A 47 -12.66 7.50 6.63
N TYR A 48 -12.38 6.57 7.55
CA TYR A 48 -13.41 5.98 8.41
C TYR A 48 -14.06 6.95 9.40
N ARG A 49 -13.42 8.08 9.71
CA ARG A 49 -14.01 9.12 10.55
C ARG A 49 -14.94 10.05 9.78
N HIS A 50 -14.74 10.19 8.47
CA HIS A 50 -15.40 11.21 7.66
C HIS A 50 -16.35 10.65 6.60
N ASN A 51 -16.29 9.33 6.31
CA ASN A 51 -17.14 8.68 5.32
C ASN A 51 -17.98 7.55 5.97
N PRO A 52 -19.19 7.27 5.44
CA PRO A 52 -20.02 6.18 5.93
C PRO A 52 -19.33 4.81 5.80
N PRO A 53 -19.59 3.88 6.75
CA PRO A 53 -18.77 2.68 7.01
C PRO A 53 -19.03 1.50 6.07
N THR A 54 -19.45 1.74 4.83
CA THR A 54 -19.96 0.66 3.97
C THR A 54 -18.86 -0.15 3.28
N GLN A 55 -17.60 0.27 3.39
CA GLN A 55 -16.49 -0.33 2.65
C GLN A 55 -15.38 -0.80 3.58
N CYS A 56 -14.79 -1.94 3.24
CA CYS A 56 -13.58 -2.45 3.85
C CYS A 56 -12.40 -2.21 2.92
N TYR A 57 -11.26 -1.86 3.49
CA TYR A 57 -10.02 -1.67 2.75
C TYR A 57 -9.24 -2.99 2.66
N GLN A 58 -8.52 -3.19 1.55
CA GLN A 58 -7.58 -4.28 1.35
C GLN A 58 -6.21 -3.75 0.97
N VAL A 59 -5.18 -4.40 1.49
CA VAL A 59 -3.79 -4.13 1.15
C VAL A 59 -3.47 -4.71 -0.21
N PHE A 60 -2.73 -3.99 -1.04
CA PHE A 60 -2.18 -4.52 -2.27
C PHE A 60 -0.76 -4.03 -2.50
N SER A 61 -0.01 -4.79 -3.30
CA SER A 61 1.25 -4.37 -3.90
C SER A 61 1.20 -4.53 -5.41
N ALA A 62 1.87 -3.63 -6.11
CA ALA A 62 2.03 -3.70 -7.55
C ALA A 62 3.44 -3.29 -7.97
N SER A 63 3.85 -3.73 -9.16
CA SER A 63 5.15 -3.35 -9.73
C SER A 63 4.97 -2.50 -10.99
N GLY A 64 5.67 -1.38 -11.05
CA GLY A 64 5.83 -0.55 -12.24
C GLY A 64 7.26 -0.64 -12.81
N ARG A 65 7.51 0.05 -13.93
CA ARG A 65 8.86 0.11 -14.53
C ARG A 65 9.82 0.88 -13.61
N GLY A 66 10.65 0.18 -12.85
CA GLY A 66 11.66 0.77 -11.97
C GLY A 66 11.14 1.23 -10.61
N TYR A 67 9.92 0.85 -10.21
CA TYR A 67 9.36 1.18 -8.90
C TYR A 67 8.32 0.17 -8.45
N TRP A 68 8.06 0.19 -7.16
CA TRP A 68 6.96 -0.52 -6.53
C TRP A 68 5.86 0.41 -6.09
N ILE A 69 4.67 -0.15 -5.99
CA ILE A 69 3.50 0.51 -5.47
C ILE A 69 3.01 -0.35 -4.32
N ILE A 70 2.85 0.26 -3.15
CA ILE A 70 2.16 -0.34 -2.02
C ILE A 70 0.94 0.52 -1.76
N GLY A 71 -0.21 -0.12 -1.56
CA GLY A 71 -1.46 0.60 -1.50
C GLY A 71 -2.50 -0.08 -0.66
N ILE A 72 -3.54 0.68 -0.40
CA ILE A 72 -4.75 0.23 0.27
C ILE A 72 -5.94 0.72 -0.54
N SER A 73 -6.90 -0.17 -0.79
CA SER A 73 -8.05 0.17 -1.59
C SER A 73 -9.30 -0.55 -1.15
N ALA A 74 -10.44 0.13 -1.26
CA ALA A 74 -11.77 -0.48 -1.18
C ALA A 74 -12.37 -0.78 -2.56
N GLU A 75 -11.60 -0.55 -3.64
CA GLU A 75 -11.99 -0.93 -5.00
C GLU A 75 -11.97 -2.45 -5.18
N ALA A 76 -12.82 -2.95 -6.08
CA ALA A 76 -12.78 -4.34 -6.51
C ALA A 76 -11.46 -4.66 -7.23
N LYS A 77 -11.00 -5.90 -7.08
CA LYS A 77 -9.74 -6.39 -7.68
C LYS A 77 -9.63 -6.11 -9.18
N ASP A 78 -10.72 -6.30 -9.93
CA ASP A 78 -10.73 -6.09 -11.38
C ASP A 78 -10.44 -4.63 -11.74
N ALA A 79 -10.96 -3.67 -10.97
CA ALA A 79 -10.67 -2.25 -11.14
C ALA A 79 -9.17 -1.96 -10.88
N LEU A 80 -8.59 -2.56 -9.84
CA LEU A 80 -7.15 -2.42 -9.56
C LEU A 80 -6.28 -3.04 -10.67
N GLN A 81 -6.69 -4.16 -11.26
CA GLN A 81 -5.97 -4.82 -12.35
C GLN A 81 -5.97 -3.98 -13.64
N THR A 82 -7.01 -3.18 -13.90
CA THR A 82 -6.97 -2.23 -15.02
C THR A 82 -5.96 -1.10 -14.82
N ARG A 83 -5.65 -0.76 -13.57
CA ARG A 83 -4.70 0.30 -13.21
C ARG A 83 -3.26 -0.20 -13.07
N PHE A 84 -3.09 -1.44 -12.62
CA PHE A 84 -1.79 -2.03 -12.29
C PHE A 84 -1.60 -3.36 -13.01
N SER A 85 -0.62 -3.40 -13.92
CA SER A 85 -0.33 -4.57 -14.78
C SER A 85 0.14 -5.81 -14.01
N VAL A 86 0.77 -5.62 -12.84
CA VAL A 86 1.22 -6.70 -11.96
C VAL A 86 0.74 -6.36 -10.57
N LEU A 87 -0.24 -7.10 -10.07
CA LEU A 87 -0.93 -6.83 -8.80
C LEU A 87 -0.94 -8.09 -7.93
N SER A 88 -0.57 -7.91 -6.66
CA SER A 88 -0.82 -8.86 -5.57
C SER A 88 -1.73 -8.17 -4.56
N GLN A 89 -2.83 -8.82 -4.18
CA GLN A 89 -3.80 -8.26 -3.24
C GLN A 89 -3.96 -9.21 -2.05
N SER A 90 -3.96 -8.63 -0.85
CA SER A 90 -4.22 -9.35 0.38
C SER A 90 -5.69 -9.80 0.43
N GLN A 91 -5.92 -10.98 1.00
CA GLN A 91 -7.27 -11.46 1.31
C GLN A 91 -7.82 -10.83 2.60
N ARG A 92 -6.97 -10.16 3.39
CA ARG A 92 -7.36 -9.57 4.67
C ARG A 92 -8.08 -8.24 4.46
N LEU A 93 -9.27 -8.14 5.03
CA LEU A 93 -10.04 -6.92 5.11
C LEU A 93 -9.61 -6.11 6.34
N ILE A 94 -9.56 -4.79 6.17
CA ILE A 94 -9.34 -3.81 7.23
C ILE A 94 -10.63 -3.02 7.36
N ASP A 95 -11.33 -3.18 8.48
CA ASP A 95 -12.55 -2.44 8.81
C ASP A 95 -12.29 -1.30 9.84
N ARG A 96 -13.33 -0.50 10.09
CA ARG A 96 -13.31 0.69 10.96
C ARG A 96 -13.09 0.46 12.46
N HIS A 97 -13.19 -0.77 12.94
CA HIS A 97 -13.04 -1.07 14.38
C HIS A 97 -11.57 -1.16 14.78
N HIS A 98 -10.66 -1.30 13.82
CA HIS A 98 -9.23 -1.29 14.08
C HIS A 98 -8.75 0.12 14.41
N CYS A 99 -7.96 0.26 15.47
CA CYS A 99 -7.21 1.48 15.72
C CYS A 99 -6.09 1.66 14.68
N THR A 100 -5.60 2.89 14.51
CA THR A 100 -4.58 3.22 13.51
C THR A 100 -3.32 2.36 13.63
N ASP A 101 -2.84 2.06 14.84
CA ASP A 101 -1.66 1.22 15.03
C ASP A 101 -1.91 -0.23 14.59
N ASN A 102 -3.09 -0.78 14.89
CA ASN A 102 -3.48 -2.11 14.42
C ASN A 102 -3.56 -2.15 12.89
N ILE A 103 -4.10 -1.11 12.26
CA ILE A 103 -4.14 -0.98 10.79
C ILE A 103 -2.72 -0.98 10.23
N ALA A 104 -1.82 -0.18 10.80
CA ALA A 104 -0.43 -0.10 10.35
C ALA A 104 0.28 -1.45 10.45
N LEU A 105 0.11 -2.16 11.57
CA LEU A 105 0.67 -3.50 11.77
C LEU A 105 0.10 -4.53 10.78
N ILE A 106 -1.21 -4.46 10.49
CA ILE A 106 -1.84 -5.33 9.48
C ILE A 106 -1.25 -5.05 8.09
N ILE A 107 -1.09 -3.78 7.71
CA ILE A 107 -0.51 -3.41 6.42
C ILE A 107 0.94 -3.89 6.32
N GLU A 108 1.77 -3.62 7.33
CA GLU A 108 3.18 -4.05 7.36
C GLU A 108 3.27 -5.58 7.25
N TYR A 109 2.46 -6.31 8.00
CA TYR A 109 2.45 -7.77 7.99
C TYR A 109 2.01 -8.34 6.63
N GLU A 110 0.96 -7.80 6.01
CA GLU A 110 0.49 -8.28 4.72
C GLU A 110 1.47 -7.94 3.59
N LEU A 111 2.09 -6.76 3.60
CA LEU A 111 3.11 -6.39 2.62
C LEU A 111 4.36 -7.28 2.70
N ASN A 112 4.79 -7.67 3.91
CA ASN A 112 5.93 -8.58 4.10
C ASN A 112 5.68 -10.01 3.56
N LYS A 113 4.43 -10.41 3.36
CA LYS A 113 4.08 -11.69 2.71
C LYS A 113 4.02 -11.61 1.19
N MET A 114 3.93 -10.41 0.64
CA MET A 114 3.80 -10.23 -0.80
C MET A 114 5.18 -10.36 -1.44
N PRO A 115 5.31 -11.17 -2.51
CA PRO A 115 6.61 -11.52 -3.06
C PRO A 115 7.35 -10.27 -3.54
N VAL A 116 8.59 -10.11 -3.05
CA VAL A 116 9.51 -9.11 -3.57
C VAL A 116 10.01 -9.51 -4.93
N ARG A 117 9.21 -9.22 -5.96
CA ARG A 117 9.71 -9.29 -7.34
C ARG A 117 10.84 -8.28 -7.46
N ASN A 118 12.05 -8.80 -7.68
CA ASN A 118 13.21 -8.02 -8.06
C ASN A 118 12.79 -6.95 -9.07
N ILE A 119 12.92 -5.68 -8.68
CA ILE A 119 12.81 -4.55 -9.60
C ILE A 119 14.12 -4.51 -10.38
N THR A 120 14.39 -5.53 -11.18
CA THR A 120 15.40 -5.39 -12.23
C THR A 120 14.76 -4.51 -13.28
N GLY A 121 14.90 -3.19 -13.07
CA GLY A 121 14.86 -2.24 -14.16
C GLY A 121 16.16 -2.38 -14.95
N ILE A 122 16.24 -3.44 -15.75
CA ILE A 122 16.98 -3.67 -17.01
C ILE A 122 16.56 -5.08 -17.46
#